data_AF-A0A554VIC6-F1
#
_entry.id   AF-A0A554VIC6-F1
#
_cell.length_a   1.000
_cell.length_b   1.000
_cell.length_c   1.000
_cell.angle_alpha   90.00
_cell.angle_beta   90.00
_cell.angle_gamma   90.00
#
_symmetry.space_group_name_H-M   'P 1'
#
loop_
_entity.id
_entity.type
_entity.pdbx_description
1 polymer ?
#
loop_
_entity_poly.entity_id
_entity_poly.type
_entity_poly.pdbx_seq_one_letter_code
_entity_poly.pdbx_strand_id
1 'polypeptide(L)'
;MTDRAILNQEWDRQLEEMLASPKNRPYYRVLANPERLMVYYGFAKLTPKVMRKHELVIIYENANHNPMKNLEWIFRKTHLAYIREQSAEERQAASMSNRMFTKYGYFIDDKPWDSNIDMVLSDNFSADEKHVSPSERELIRVMLREKYFEIYDTKPVHQLAFIFA
;
A
#
# COMPACT_ATOMS: atom_id res chain seq x y z
N MET A 1 -27.96 9.61 12.84
CA MET A 1 -26.54 9.31 13.10
C MET A 1 -26.37 7.83 12.86
N THR A 2 -25.65 7.42 11.82
CA THR A 2 -25.49 6.00 11.47
C THR A 2 -24.57 5.34 12.48
N ASP A 3 -24.97 4.19 13.01
CA ASP A 3 -24.25 3.47 14.05
C ASP A 3 -22.88 3.01 13.54
N ARG A 4 -21.82 3.24 14.32
CA ARG A 4 -20.44 2.81 14.00
C ARG A 4 -20.37 1.29 13.81
N ALA A 5 -21.19 0.54 14.55
CA ALA A 5 -21.25 -0.91 14.41
C ALA A 5 -21.75 -1.34 13.01
N ILE A 6 -22.73 -0.62 12.47
CA ILE A 6 -23.30 -0.87 11.13
C ILE A 6 -22.28 -0.55 10.05
N LEU A 7 -21.53 0.54 10.21
CA LEU A 7 -20.47 0.90 9.27
C LEU A 7 -19.35 -0.14 9.25
N ASN A 8 -18.91 -0.62 10.42
CA ASN A 8 -17.86 -1.63 10.51
C ASN A 8 -18.33 -2.98 9.95
N GLN A 9 -19.58 -3.37 10.19
CA GLN A 9 -20.15 -4.62 9.69
C GLN A 9 -20.33 -4.62 8.16
N GLU A 10 -20.74 -3.50 7.59
CA GLU A 10 -20.80 -3.32 6.13
C GLU A 10 -19.39 -3.33 5.51
N TRP A 11 -18.39 -2.78 6.22
CA TRP A 11 -16.98 -2.86 5.84
C TRP A 11 -16.46 -4.30 5.83
N ASP A 12 -16.72 -5.06 6.89
CA ASP A 12 -16.29 -6.46 6.99
C ASP A 12 -16.98 -7.34 5.91
N ARG A 13 -18.27 -7.10 5.62
CA ARG A 13 -18.97 -7.79 4.53
C ARG A 13 -18.37 -7.48 3.16
N GLN A 14 -18.09 -6.19 2.90
CA GLN A 14 -17.46 -5.77 1.66
C GLN A 14 -16.07 -6.43 1.55
N LEU A 15 -15.30 -6.47 2.64
CA LEU A 15 -13.98 -7.11 2.70
C LEU A 15 -14.02 -8.60 2.33
N GLU A 16 -15.00 -9.35 2.83
CA GLU A 16 -15.20 -10.77 2.49
C GLU A 16 -15.59 -10.96 1.01
N GLU A 17 -16.51 -10.13 0.50
CA GLU A 17 -16.89 -10.13 -0.93
C GLU A 17 -15.72 -9.72 -1.85
N MET A 18 -14.79 -8.89 -1.36
CA MET A 18 -13.59 -8.43 -2.05
C MET A 18 -12.53 -9.53 -2.15
N LEU A 19 -12.33 -10.31 -1.09
CA LEU A 19 -11.42 -11.46 -1.08
C LEU A 19 -11.93 -12.61 -1.95
N ALA A 20 -13.25 -12.70 -2.17
CA ALA A 20 -13.88 -13.79 -2.92
C ALA A 20 -13.79 -13.65 -4.46
N SER A 21 -13.48 -12.47 -5.03
CA SER A 21 -13.46 -12.27 -6.48
C SER A 21 -12.43 -11.24 -6.97
N PRO A 22 -11.49 -11.63 -7.87
CA PRO A 22 -10.53 -10.71 -8.50
C PRO A 22 -11.16 -9.54 -9.25
N LYS A 23 -12.44 -9.66 -9.67
CA LYS A 23 -13.20 -8.62 -10.40
C LYS A 23 -13.93 -7.64 -9.47
N ASN A 24 -14.04 -7.95 -8.18
CA ASN A 24 -14.61 -7.08 -7.13
C ASN A 24 -13.56 -6.29 -6.36
N ARG A 25 -12.29 -6.29 -6.82
CA ARG A 25 -11.25 -5.43 -6.23
C ARG A 25 -11.72 -3.98 -6.29
N PRO A 26 -11.71 -3.24 -5.18
CA PRO A 26 -12.17 -1.86 -5.20
C PRO A 26 -11.20 -1.06 -6.07
N TYR A 27 -11.69 -0.53 -7.18
CA TYR A 27 -11.40 0.88 -7.40
C TYR A 27 -12.14 1.60 -6.27
N TYR A 28 -11.45 1.87 -5.16
CA TYR A 28 -12.01 2.76 -4.16
C TYR A 28 -12.36 4.04 -4.92
N ARG A 29 -13.66 4.31 -5.06
CA ARG A 29 -14.06 5.69 -5.34
C ARG A 29 -13.58 6.42 -4.11
N VAL A 30 -12.56 7.27 -4.27
CA VAL A 30 -12.37 8.40 -3.36
C VAL A 30 -13.72 9.10 -3.34
N LEU A 31 -14.59 8.74 -2.41
CA LEU A 31 -15.71 9.58 -2.03
C LEU A 31 -14.99 10.79 -1.47
N ALA A 32 -14.85 11.82 -2.30
CA ALA A 32 -14.04 13.00 -2.07
C ALA A 32 -14.46 13.67 -0.76
N ASN A 33 -13.91 13.19 0.34
CA ASN A 33 -14.05 13.79 1.64
C ASN A 33 -12.72 14.48 1.94
N PRO A 34 -12.65 15.83 1.79
CA PRO A 34 -11.42 16.59 2.01
C PRO A 34 -10.95 16.54 3.47
N GLU A 35 -11.79 16.10 4.40
CA GLU A 35 -11.43 15.93 5.82
C GLU A 35 -10.75 14.59 6.12
N ARG A 36 -10.68 13.69 5.14
CA ARG A 36 -10.06 12.37 5.29
C ARG A 36 -8.72 12.37 4.58
N LEU A 37 -7.67 12.12 5.37
CA LEU A 37 -6.32 11.88 4.87
C LEU A 37 -6.16 10.39 4.61
N MET A 38 -5.61 10.05 3.46
CA MET A 38 -5.45 8.67 3.03
C MET A 38 -4.02 8.16 3.24
N VAL A 39 -3.87 6.83 3.22
CA VAL A 39 -2.60 6.11 3.11
C VAL A 39 -2.62 5.28 1.84
N TYR A 40 -1.56 5.41 1.04
CA TYR A 40 -1.41 4.79 -0.26
C TYR A 40 -0.30 3.75 -0.20
N TYR A 41 -0.64 2.51 -0.54
CA TYR A 41 0.28 1.39 -0.59
C TYR A 41 0.54 1.00 -2.04
N GLY A 42 1.79 0.79 -2.42
CA GLY A 42 2.14 0.33 -3.76
C GLY A 42 3.64 0.26 -3.97
N PHE A 43 4.07 0.18 -5.22
CA PHE A 43 5.49 0.15 -5.57
C PHE A 43 5.90 1.39 -6.32
N ALA A 44 7.11 1.89 -6.09
CA ALA A 44 7.59 3.06 -6.81
C ALA A 44 7.74 2.74 -8.31
N LYS A 45 7.21 3.61 -9.17
CA LYS A 45 7.45 3.52 -10.62
C LYS A 45 8.93 3.82 -10.89
N LEU A 46 9.58 2.90 -11.60
CA LEU A 46 10.95 3.07 -12.06
C LEU A 46 10.97 4.12 -13.19
N THR A 47 11.86 5.11 -13.10
CA THR A 47 12.04 6.12 -14.15
C THR A 47 13.41 5.96 -14.80
N PRO A 48 13.56 6.07 -16.13
CA PRO A 48 14.83 5.83 -16.83
C PRO A 48 16.02 6.68 -16.35
N LYS A 49 15.76 7.85 -15.75
CA LYS A 49 16.79 8.81 -15.33
C LYS A 49 17.41 8.56 -13.96
N VAL A 50 16.84 7.67 -13.15
CA VAL A 50 17.34 7.37 -11.80
C VAL A 50 17.39 5.85 -11.69
N MET A 51 18.58 5.28 -11.51
CA MET A 51 18.72 3.86 -11.12
C MET A 51 17.94 3.67 -9.82
N ARG A 52 16.70 3.22 -9.92
CA ARG A 52 15.84 2.97 -8.76
C ARG A 52 15.75 1.47 -8.57
N LYS A 53 16.05 1.05 -7.34
CA LYS A 53 15.83 -0.30 -6.83
C LYS A 53 14.33 -0.54 -6.72
N HIS A 54 13.92 -1.80 -6.68
CA HIS A 54 12.54 -2.14 -6.37
C HIS A 54 12.20 -1.57 -4.99
N GLU A 55 11.10 -0.81 -4.90
CA GLU A 55 10.75 -0.10 -3.68
C GLU A 55 9.26 -0.27 -3.38
N LEU A 56 8.93 -0.95 -2.27
CA LEU A 56 7.61 -0.84 -1.66
C LEU A 56 7.50 0.55 -1.04
N VAL A 57 6.43 1.28 -1.38
CA VAL A 57 6.21 2.64 -0.93
C VAL A 57 4.86 2.78 -0.23
N ILE A 58 4.91 3.40 0.94
CA ILE A 58 3.74 3.79 1.72
C ILE A 58 3.74 5.32 1.78
N ILE A 59 2.68 5.94 1.28
CA ILE A 59 2.54 7.39 1.23
C ILE A 59 1.40 7.80 2.13
N TYR A 60 1.67 8.68 3.08
CA TYR A 60 0.68 9.30 3.94
C TYR A 60 0.37 10.69 3.40
N GLU A 61 -0.91 11.01 3.23
CA GLU A 61 -1.35 12.39 3.05
C GLU A 61 -1.23 13.16 4.36
N ASN A 62 -0.62 14.34 4.33
CA ASN A 62 -0.68 15.25 5.48
C ASN A 62 -1.63 16.43 5.25
N ALA A 63 -1.97 16.71 3.99
CA ALA A 63 -2.91 17.76 3.61
C ALA A 63 -3.72 17.36 2.37
N ASN A 64 -5.03 17.56 2.42
CA ASN A 64 -5.95 17.24 1.33
C ASN A 64 -6.70 18.48 0.86
N HIS A 65 -6.09 19.22 -0.06
CA HIS A 65 -6.75 20.37 -0.71
C HIS A 65 -7.55 19.96 -1.95
N ASN A 66 -7.15 18.89 -2.63
CA ASN A 66 -7.82 18.37 -3.81
C ASN A 66 -7.55 16.86 -3.94
N PRO A 67 -8.52 16.01 -3.54
CA PRO A 67 -8.34 14.56 -3.53
C PRO A 67 -8.00 13.97 -4.90
N MET A 68 -8.57 14.54 -5.98
CA MET A 68 -8.34 14.06 -7.34
C MET A 68 -6.92 14.36 -7.82
N LYS A 69 -6.41 15.59 -7.57
CA LYS A 69 -5.02 15.94 -7.91
C LYS A 69 -4.01 15.17 -7.08
N ASN A 70 -4.31 14.95 -5.80
CA ASN A 70 -3.49 14.12 -4.94
C ASN A 70 -3.40 12.70 -5.50
N LEU A 71 -4.54 12.10 -5.85
CA LEU A 71 -4.58 10.77 -6.43
C LEU A 71 -3.85 10.69 -7.78
N GLU A 72 -4.04 11.65 -8.67
CA GLU A 72 -3.29 11.70 -9.93
C GLU A 72 -1.77 11.75 -9.69
N TRP A 73 -1.33 12.52 -8.69
CA TRP A 73 0.08 12.58 -8.32
C TRP A 73 0.59 11.23 -7.83
N ILE A 74 -0.19 10.53 -6.98
CA ILE A 74 0.14 9.18 -6.53
C ILE A 74 0.25 8.22 -7.72
N PHE A 75 -0.75 8.17 -8.60
CA PHE A 75 -0.73 7.30 -9.77
C PHE A 75 0.45 7.55 -10.71
N ARG A 76 0.91 8.79 -10.83
CA ARG A 76 2.11 9.11 -11.63
C ARG A 76 3.39 8.58 -10.99
N LYS A 77 3.43 8.42 -9.66
CA LYS A 77 4.62 8.02 -8.90
C LYS A 77 4.66 6.55 -8.54
N THR A 78 3.52 5.88 -8.46
CA THR A 78 3.42 4.52 -7.91
C THR A 78 2.58 3.57 -8.78
N HIS A 79 2.92 2.30 -8.71
CA HIS A 79 2.01 1.19 -9.00
C HIS A 79 1.16 0.95 -7.75
N LEU A 80 0.04 1.67 -7.66
CA LEU A 80 -0.86 1.63 -6.51
C LEU A 80 -1.50 0.24 -6.36
N ALA A 81 -1.48 -0.30 -5.15
CA ALA A 81 -2.06 -1.60 -4.79
C ALA A 81 -3.27 -1.46 -3.86
N TYR A 82 -3.19 -0.56 -2.87
CA TYR A 82 -4.23 -0.41 -1.85
C TYR A 82 -4.30 1.01 -1.28
N ILE A 83 -5.48 1.40 -0.82
CA ILE A 83 -5.74 2.67 -0.13
C ILE A 83 -6.58 2.41 1.11
N ARG A 84 -6.20 3.08 2.21
CA ARG A 84 -7.03 3.21 3.41
C ARG A 84 -7.11 4.63 3.91
N GLU A 85 -8.01 4.86 4.85
CA GLU A 85 -8.05 6.08 5.65
C GLU A 85 -6.99 6.03 6.76
N GLN A 86 -6.49 7.20 7.16
CA GLN A 86 -5.61 7.30 8.31
C GLN A 86 -6.36 7.14 9.63
N SER A 87 -5.70 6.48 10.59
CA SER A 87 -6.14 6.43 11.98
C SER A 87 -6.16 7.83 12.61
N ALA A 88 -6.78 7.97 13.78
CA ALA A 88 -6.81 9.25 14.48
C ALA A 88 -5.41 9.76 14.84
N GLU A 89 -4.52 8.86 15.25
CA GLU A 89 -3.14 9.16 15.63
C GLU A 89 -2.30 9.60 14.42
N GLU A 90 -2.43 8.90 13.29
CA GLU A 90 -1.77 9.26 12.03
C GLU A 90 -2.20 10.66 11.56
N ARG A 91 -3.50 10.97 11.63
CA ARG A 91 -4.02 12.31 11.28
C ARG A 91 -3.51 13.41 12.21
N GLN A 92 -3.36 13.11 13.49
CA GLN A 92 -2.77 14.06 14.43
C GLN A 92 -1.31 14.35 14.08
N ALA A 93 -0.52 13.33 13.74
CA ALA A 93 0.85 13.51 13.28
C ALA A 93 0.94 14.32 11.98
N ALA A 94 0.01 14.09 11.04
CA ALA A 94 -0.08 14.84 9.79
C ALA A 94 -0.27 16.36 9.99
N SER A 95 -1.03 16.77 11.02
CA SER A 95 -1.30 18.19 11.30
C SER A 95 -0.04 19.02 11.62
N MET A 96 1.03 18.34 12.05
CA MET A 96 2.32 18.95 12.38
C MET A 96 3.29 18.99 11.19
N SER A 97 2.90 18.46 10.03
CA SER A 97 3.76 18.35 8.85
C SER A 97 3.59 19.54 7.90
N ASN A 98 4.72 20.09 7.43
CA ASN A 98 4.74 21.14 6.42
C ASN A 98 4.74 20.60 4.97
N ARG A 99 4.71 19.28 4.78
CA ARG A 99 4.74 18.64 3.45
C ARG A 99 3.38 18.06 3.11
N MET A 100 2.94 18.14 1.86
CA MET A 100 1.66 17.52 1.45
C MET A 100 1.63 16.00 1.66
N PHE A 101 2.76 15.33 1.46
CA PHE A 101 2.87 13.88 1.61
C PHE A 101 4.12 13.50 2.40
N THR A 102 4.00 12.44 3.20
CA THR A 102 5.13 11.73 3.81
C THR A 102 5.28 10.38 3.14
N LYS A 103 6.49 10.05 2.68
CA LYS A 103 6.79 8.79 2.00
C LYS A 103 7.68 7.93 2.88
N TYR A 104 7.27 6.70 3.13
CA TYR A 104 8.10 5.62 3.67
C TYR A 104 8.38 4.61 2.57
N GLY A 105 9.60 4.09 2.54
CA GLY A 105 10.08 3.22 1.47
C GLY A 105 10.87 2.05 2.03
N TYR A 106 10.61 0.86 1.48
CA TYR A 106 11.40 -0.35 1.70
C TYR A 106 12.10 -0.67 0.39
N PHE A 107 13.43 -0.54 0.36
CA PHE A 107 14.23 -0.92 -0.81
C PHE A 107 14.41 -2.44 -0.80
N ILE A 108 13.60 -3.12 -1.62
CA ILE A 108 13.43 -4.58 -1.58
C ILE A 108 14.74 -5.32 -1.86
N ASP A 109 15.56 -4.78 -2.76
CA ASP A 109 16.83 -5.39 -3.16
C ASP A 109 17.97 -5.16 -2.15
N ASP A 110 17.74 -4.36 -1.11
CA ASP A 110 18.74 -4.03 -0.09
C ASP A 110 18.59 -4.91 1.15
N LYS A 111 19.69 -5.02 1.89
CA LYS A 111 19.64 -5.56 3.26
C LYS A 111 18.63 -4.76 4.09
N PRO A 112 17.85 -5.42 4.97
CA PRO A 112 17.95 -6.82 5.36
C PRO A 112 17.16 -7.81 4.49
N TRP A 113 16.53 -7.35 3.40
CA TRP A 113 15.55 -8.16 2.67
C TRP A 113 16.16 -8.91 1.49
N ASP A 114 17.25 -8.41 0.89
CA ASP A 114 18.01 -9.09 -0.17
C ASP A 114 17.10 -9.69 -1.26
N SER A 115 16.18 -8.87 -1.79
CA SER A 115 15.15 -9.20 -2.79
C SER A 115 14.06 -10.19 -2.35
N ASN A 116 13.94 -10.49 -1.04
CA ASN A 116 12.85 -11.29 -0.48
C ASN A 116 11.61 -10.45 -0.21
N ILE A 117 10.66 -10.47 -1.15
CA ILE A 117 9.40 -9.73 -1.02
C ILE A 117 8.57 -10.17 0.20
N ASP A 118 8.57 -11.45 0.55
CA ASP A 118 7.75 -11.95 1.66
C ASP A 118 8.23 -11.40 3.01
N MET A 119 9.54 -11.17 3.17
CA MET A 119 10.09 -10.51 4.35
C MET A 119 9.70 -9.02 4.41
N VAL A 120 9.80 -8.29 3.29
CA VAL A 120 9.38 -6.89 3.21
C VAL A 120 7.90 -6.74 3.59
N LEU A 121 7.06 -7.63 3.07
CA LEU A 121 5.63 -7.65 3.35
C LEU A 121 5.32 -8.01 4.80
N SER A 122 6.10 -8.92 5.41
CA SER A 122 5.99 -9.25 6.83
C SER A 122 6.34 -8.05 7.70
N ASP A 123 7.40 -7.32 7.37
CA ASP A 123 7.82 -6.13 8.12
C ASP A 123 6.79 -5.00 8.01
N ASN A 124 6.23 -4.78 6.82
CA ASN A 124 5.14 -3.83 6.66
C ASN A 124 3.89 -4.25 7.45
N PHE A 125 3.52 -5.53 7.41
CA PHE A 125 2.42 -6.07 8.19
C PHE A 125 2.61 -5.82 9.70
N SER A 126 3.80 -6.02 10.22
CA SER A 126 4.11 -5.72 11.63
C SER A 126 4.11 -4.22 11.94
N ALA A 127 4.63 -3.39 11.03
CA ALA A 127 4.70 -1.94 11.23
C ALA A 127 3.32 -1.28 11.39
N ASP A 128 2.30 -1.80 10.70
CA ASP A 128 0.94 -1.25 10.73
C ASP A 128 0.08 -1.75 11.92
N GLU A 129 0.61 -2.60 12.81
CA GLU A 129 -0.18 -3.32 13.82
C GLU A 129 -1.00 -2.44 14.77
N LYS A 130 -0.52 -1.22 15.03
CA LYS A 130 -1.16 -0.28 15.96
C LYS A 130 -2.27 0.53 15.32
N HIS A 131 -2.25 0.64 13.99
CA HIS A 131 -3.12 1.56 13.25
C HIS A 131 -4.11 0.84 12.34
N VAL A 132 -3.88 -0.44 12.03
CA VAL A 132 -4.64 -1.20 11.04
C VAL A 132 -5.04 -2.57 11.62
N SER A 133 -6.30 -2.96 11.39
CA SER A 133 -6.83 -4.23 11.89
C SER A 133 -6.08 -5.43 11.30
N PRO A 134 -6.02 -6.59 11.98
CA PRO A 134 -5.35 -7.78 11.43
C PRO A 134 -5.89 -8.22 10.06
N SER A 135 -7.21 -8.14 9.85
CA SER A 135 -7.86 -8.51 8.59
C SER A 135 -7.51 -7.55 7.45
N GLU A 136 -7.51 -6.24 7.71
CA GLU A 136 -7.13 -5.23 6.70
C GLU A 136 -5.64 -5.30 6.37
N ARG A 137 -4.77 -5.54 7.36
CA ARG A 137 -3.34 -5.77 7.12
C ARG A 137 -3.08 -7.01 6.25
N GLU A 138 -3.85 -8.08 6.45
CA GLU A 138 -3.75 -9.27 5.60
C GLU A 138 -4.17 -8.95 4.16
N LEU A 139 -5.26 -8.20 3.98
CA LEU A 139 -5.67 -7.76 2.65
C LEU A 139 -4.59 -6.90 1.98
N ILE A 140 -4.03 -5.91 2.70
CA ILE A 140 -2.94 -5.07 2.21
C ILE A 140 -1.77 -5.94 1.74
N ARG A 141 -1.37 -6.92 2.57
CA ARG A 141 -0.29 -7.85 2.28
C ARG A 141 -0.55 -8.65 1.00
N VAL A 142 -1.74 -9.22 0.84
CA VAL A 142 -2.15 -9.97 -0.36
C VAL A 142 -2.12 -9.07 -1.59
N MET A 143 -2.74 -7.89 -1.52
CA MET A 143 -2.82 -6.94 -2.64
C MET A 143 -1.45 -6.44 -3.08
N LEU A 144 -0.55 -6.15 -2.13
CA LEU A 144 0.84 -5.78 -2.42
C LEU A 144 1.61 -6.93 -3.05
N ARG A 145 1.45 -8.16 -2.56
CA ARG A 145 2.10 -9.35 -3.14
C ARG A 145 1.67 -9.56 -4.58
N GLU A 146 0.37 -9.54 -4.85
CA GLU A 146 -0.16 -9.66 -6.21
C GLU A 146 0.38 -8.55 -7.12
N LYS A 147 0.36 -7.30 -6.64
CA LYS A 147 0.84 -6.16 -7.42
C LYS A 147 2.34 -6.26 -7.70
N TYR A 148 3.16 -6.77 -6.77
CA TYR A 148 4.59 -7.00 -6.97
C TYR A 148 4.85 -7.93 -8.15
N PHE A 149 4.17 -9.09 -8.17
CA PHE A 149 4.35 -10.07 -9.25
C PHE A 149 3.73 -9.61 -10.58
N GLU A 150 2.68 -8.77 -10.54
CA GLU A 150 2.14 -8.12 -11.74
C GLU A 150 3.15 -7.19 -12.42
N ILE A 151 3.90 -6.39 -11.64
CA ILE A 151 4.75 -5.33 -12.19
C ILE A 151 6.18 -5.76 -12.50
N TYR A 152 6.73 -6.73 -11.76
CA TYR A 152 8.13 -7.14 -11.89
C TYR A 152 8.32 -8.52 -12.54
N ASP A 153 7.24 -9.11 -13.05
CA ASP A 153 7.17 -10.36 -13.83
C ASP A 153 8.47 -11.18 -13.95
N THR A 154 8.76 -11.92 -12.88
CA THR A 154 9.43 -13.22 -12.97
C THR A 154 8.77 -14.14 -11.97
N LYS A 155 8.07 -15.18 -12.43
CA LYS A 155 8.02 -16.43 -11.66
C LYS A 155 9.47 -16.75 -11.26
N PRO A 156 9.76 -17.18 -10.03
CA PRO A 156 11.13 -17.48 -9.64
C PRO A 156 11.71 -18.48 -10.65
N VAL A 157 12.67 -18.05 -11.46
CA VAL A 157 13.53 -18.97 -12.18
C VAL A 157 14.36 -19.57 -11.08
N HIS A 158 14.02 -20.80 -10.67
CA HIS A 158 14.87 -21.59 -9.80
C HIS A 158 16.29 -21.47 -10.33
N GLN A 159 17.20 -20.91 -9.53
CA GLN A 159 18.60 -20.89 -9.86
C GLN A 159 19.00 -22.33 -10.17
N LEU A 160 19.30 -22.62 -11.44
CA LEU A 160 19.98 -23.85 -11.80
C LEU A 160 21.32 -23.76 -11.09
N ALA A 161 21.47 -24.51 -9.99
CA ALA A 161 22.74 -24.66 -9.34
C ALA A 161 23.73 -25.15 -10.40
N PHE A 162 24.67 -24.29 -10.79
CA PHE A 162 25.82 -24.72 -11.57
C PHE A 162 26.67 -25.59 -10.64
N ILE A 163 26.41 -26.89 -10.67
CA ILE A 163 27.30 -27.89 -10.11
C ILE A 163 28.50 -27.92 -11.05
N PHE A 164 29.59 -27.27 -10.66
CA PHE A 164 30.89 -27.54 -11.27
C PHE A 164 31.32 -28.93 -10.81
N ALA A 165 31.34 -29.86 -11.77
CA ALA A 165 31.86 -31.22 -11.61
C ALA A 165 33.39 -31.22 -11.58
#